data_AF-A0A7V8RCC9-F1
#
_entry.id   AF-A0A7V8RCC9-F1
#
_cell.length_a   1.000
_cell.length_b   1.000
_cell.length_c   1.000
_cell.angle_alpha   90.00
_cell.angle_beta   90.00
_cell.angle_gamma   90.00
#
_symmetry.space_group_name_H-M   'P 1'
#
loop_
_entity.id
_entity.type
_entity.pdbx_description
1 polymer ?
#
loop_
_entity_poly.entity_id
_entity_poly.type
_entity_poly.pdbx_seq_one_letter_code
_entity_poly.pdbx_strand_id
1 'polypeptide(L)'
;MNAWVLLALAILCEIAGTSLLKASQGFSKPLFGMASMSCYGLCFWLLAFAFTRIPMGIAYAIWSGVGVVAVAVIGWLVFRQSISLTQAGFIVLTLIGTTGLYLTTPYDEAEKPQALTEG
;
A
#
# COMPACT_ATOMS: atom_id res chain seq x y z
N MET A 1 -1.01 -7.74 -18.26
CA MET A 1 -1.59 -6.61 -17.51
C MET A 1 -0.47 -5.69 -17.09
N ASN A 2 -0.65 -4.37 -17.16
CA ASN A 2 0.39 -3.41 -16.80
C ASN A 2 0.64 -3.47 -15.28
N ALA A 3 1.90 -3.63 -14.85
CA ALA A 3 2.28 -3.78 -13.44
C ALA A 3 1.81 -2.60 -12.57
N TRP A 4 1.83 -1.40 -13.16
CA TRP A 4 1.36 -0.17 -12.53
C TRP A 4 -0.14 -0.19 -12.23
N VAL A 5 -0.94 -0.84 -13.08
CA VAL A 5 -2.39 -0.99 -12.87
C VAL A 5 -2.66 -1.99 -11.74
N LEU A 6 -1.88 -3.08 -11.68
CA LEU A 6 -1.97 -4.05 -10.57
C LEU A 6 -1.61 -3.39 -9.23
N LEU A 7 -0.56 -2.58 -9.20
CA LEU A 7 -0.14 -1.84 -8.02
C LEU A 7 -1.21 -0.83 -7.58
N ALA A 8 -1.77 -0.06 -8.52
CA ALA A 8 -2.85 0.88 -8.22
C ALA A 8 -4.07 0.18 -7.65
N LEU A 9 -4.47 -0.96 -8.23
CA LEU A 9 -5.59 -1.74 -7.73
C LEU A 9 -5.30 -2.35 -6.35
N ALA A 10 -4.08 -2.82 -6.11
CA ALA A 10 -3.65 -3.31 -4.80
C ALA A 10 -3.77 -2.22 -3.74
N ILE A 11 -3.28 -1.00 -4.02
CA ILE A 11 -3.41 0.16 -3.12
C ILE A 11 -4.89 0.48 -2.84
N LEU A 12 -5.76 0.48 -3.85
CA LEU A 12 -7.19 0.72 -3.65
C LEU A 12 -7.83 -0.33 -2.74
N CYS A 13 -7.50 -1.61 -2.94
CA CYS A 13 -7.96 -2.70 -2.09
C CYS A 13 -7.42 -2.57 -0.66
N GLU A 14 -6.16 -2.18 -0.49
CA GLU A 14 -5.55 -1.92 0.82
C GLU A 14 -6.28 -0.81 1.55
N ILE A 15 -6.49 0.34 0.90
CA ILE A 15 -7.19 1.48 1.47
C ILE A 15 -8.61 1.10 1.88
N ALA A 16 -9.34 0.37 1.03
CA ALA A 16 -10.67 -0.13 1.34
C ALA A 16 -10.64 -1.11 2.53
N GLY A 17 -9.69 -2.04 2.54
CA GLY A 17 -9.46 -3.00 3.63
C GLY A 17 -9.18 -2.29 4.96
N THR A 18 -8.26 -1.32 4.98
CA THR A 18 -7.90 -0.51 6.14
C THR A 18 -9.10 0.27 6.67
N SER A 19 -9.88 0.86 5.77
CA SER A 19 -11.09 1.62 6.12
C SER A 19 -12.17 0.73 6.73
N LEU A 20 -12.44 -0.43 6.12
CA LEU A 20 -13.37 -1.43 6.63
C LEU A 20 -12.92 -2.02 7.97
N LEU A 21 -11.60 -2.22 8.15
CA LEU A 21 -11.02 -2.70 9.40
C LEU A 21 -11.33 -1.72 10.52
N LYS A 22 -11.10 -0.43 10.28
CA LYS A 22 -11.42 0.62 11.25
C LYS A 22 -12.92 0.66 11.56
N ALA A 23 -13.77 0.50 10.54
CA ALA A 23 -15.22 0.44 10.70
C ALA A 23 -15.72 -0.81 11.46
N SER A 24 -14.95 -1.91 11.47
CA SER A 24 -15.29 -3.13 12.20
C SER A 24 -15.27 -2.97 13.73
N GLN A 25 -14.68 -1.88 14.23
CA GLN A 25 -14.49 -1.60 15.66
C GLN A 25 -13.74 -2.74 16.39
N GLY A 26 -12.70 -3.29 15.77
CA GLY A 26 -11.95 -4.41 16.34
C GLY A 26 -12.72 -5.72 16.28
N PHE A 27 -13.37 -5.99 15.14
CA PHE A 27 -14.19 -7.18 14.88
C PHE A 27 -15.51 -7.28 15.66
N SER A 28 -15.93 -6.25 16.41
CA SER A 28 -17.28 -6.19 16.98
C SER A 28 -18.38 -6.25 15.90
N LYS A 29 -18.08 -5.81 14.67
CA LYS A 29 -18.94 -6.04 13.50
C LYS A 29 -18.27 -7.03 12.53
N PRO A 30 -18.60 -8.32 12.61
CA PRO A 30 -17.88 -9.38 11.88
C PRO A 30 -18.00 -9.23 10.37
N LEU A 31 -19.12 -8.71 9.85
CA LEU A 31 -19.31 -8.49 8.41
C LEU A 31 -18.25 -7.53 7.82
N PHE A 32 -17.99 -6.40 8.50
CA PHE A 32 -16.96 -5.44 8.08
C PHE A 32 -15.56 -6.00 8.26
N GLY A 33 -15.32 -6.78 9.32
CA GLY A 33 -14.05 -7.47 9.54
C GLY A 33 -13.74 -8.51 8.46
N MET A 34 -14.71 -9.34 8.08
CA MET A 34 -14.58 -10.31 7.00
C MET A 34 -14.35 -9.64 5.65
N ALA A 35 -15.11 -8.59 5.33
CA ALA A 35 -14.94 -7.82 4.10
C ALA A 35 -13.55 -7.17 4.02
N SER A 36 -13.05 -6.63 5.15
CA SER A 36 -11.70 -6.10 5.27
C SER A 36 -10.64 -7.16 4.97
N MET A 37 -10.77 -8.35 5.58
CA MET A 37 -9.84 -9.46 5.36
C MET A 37 -9.82 -9.91 3.89
N SER A 38 -10.99 -9.98 3.24
CA SER A 38 -11.09 -10.28 1.81
C SER A 38 -10.39 -9.22 0.95
N CYS A 39 -10.54 -7.94 1.28
CA CYS A 39 -9.85 -6.85 0.57
C CYS A 39 -8.33 -6.93 0.74
N TYR A 40 -7.84 -7.21 1.94
CA TYR A 40 -6.40 -7.42 2.18
C TYR A 40 -5.87 -8.64 1.43
N GLY A 41 -6.61 -9.75 1.43
CA GLY A 41 -6.23 -10.93 0.65
C GLY A 41 -6.10 -10.62 -0.84
N LEU A 42 -7.06 -9.88 -1.41
CA LEU A 42 -7.01 -9.44 -2.80
C LEU A 42 -5.86 -8.45 -3.05
N CYS A 43 -5.62 -7.52 -2.13
CA CYS A 43 -4.50 -6.58 -2.19
C CYS A 43 -3.17 -7.32 -2.29
N PHE A 44 -2.89 -8.23 -1.35
CA PHE A 44 -1.63 -8.96 -1.35
C PHE A 44 -1.47 -9.85 -2.57
N TRP A 45 -2.56 -10.44 -3.08
CA TRP A 45 -2.53 -11.20 -4.31
C TRP A 45 -2.12 -10.33 -5.51
N LEU A 46 -2.75 -9.16 -5.68
CA LEU A 46 -2.40 -8.21 -6.75
C LEU A 46 -0.97 -7.67 -6.61
N LEU A 47 -0.55 -7.39 -5.37
CA LEU A 47 0.79 -6.90 -5.06
C LEU A 47 1.86 -7.96 -5.39
N ALA A 48 1.61 -9.23 -5.09
CA ALA A 48 2.49 -10.33 -5.45
C ALA A 48 2.70 -10.39 -6.97
N PHE A 49 1.66 -10.23 -7.78
CA PHE A 49 1.79 -10.14 -9.23
C PHE A 49 2.53 -8.87 -9.67
N ALA A 50 2.33 -7.73 -9.01
CA ALA A 50 3.06 -6.50 -9.32
C ALA A 50 4.58 -6.70 -9.10
N PHE A 51 4.98 -7.33 -7.99
CA PHE A 51 6.40 -7.59 -7.68
C PHE A 51 7.10 -8.48 -8.71
N THR A 52 6.38 -9.31 -9.48
CA THR A 52 6.99 -10.07 -10.59
C THR A 52 7.43 -9.20 -11.77
N ARG A 53 7.05 -7.92 -11.78
CA ARG A 53 7.25 -7.00 -12.91
C ARG A 53 7.92 -5.68 -12.53
N ILE A 54 7.89 -5.29 -11.26
CA ILE A 54 8.54 -4.08 -10.75
C ILE A 54 9.41 -4.43 -9.54
N PRO A 55 10.57 -3.75 -9.34
CA PRO A 55 11.41 -3.96 -8.18
C PRO A 55 10.62 -3.82 -6.89
N MET A 56 10.83 -4.78 -5.98
CA MET A 56 10.25 -4.77 -4.65
C MET A 56 10.42 -3.41 -3.97
N GLY A 57 11.62 -2.82 -4.01
CA GLY A 57 11.90 -1.52 -3.40
C GLY A 57 11.01 -0.39 -3.91
N ILE A 58 10.85 -0.28 -5.24
CA ILE A 58 9.99 0.74 -5.87
C ILE A 58 8.52 0.50 -5.50
N ALA A 59 8.09 -0.75 -5.58
CA ALA A 59 6.72 -1.13 -5.31
C ALA A 59 6.32 -0.84 -3.84
N TYR A 60 7.18 -1.19 -2.86
CA TYR A 60 6.97 -0.86 -1.45
C TYR A 60 7.03 0.64 -1.17
N ALA A 61 7.92 1.38 -1.84
CA ALA A 61 8.02 2.83 -1.70
C ALA A 61 6.69 3.51 -2.08
N ILE A 62 6.15 3.16 -3.24
CA ILE A 62 4.91 3.75 -3.75
C ILE A 62 3.72 3.26 -2.93
N TRP A 63 3.63 1.96 -2.64
CA TRP A 63 2.55 1.39 -1.83
C TRP A 63 2.47 2.05 -0.45
N SER A 64 3.61 2.16 0.26
CA SER A 64 3.66 2.78 1.58
C SER A 64 3.37 4.28 1.54
N GLY A 65 3.95 5.01 0.57
CA GLY A 65 3.77 6.45 0.45
C GLY A 65 2.32 6.83 0.15
N VAL A 66 1.70 6.17 -0.83
CA VAL A 66 0.30 6.43 -1.21
C VAL A 66 -0.65 5.93 -0.13
N GLY A 67 -0.41 4.75 0.45
CA GLY A 67 -1.25 4.18 1.51
C GLY A 67 -1.33 5.08 2.74
N VAL A 68 -0.18 5.58 3.23
CA VAL A 68 -0.14 6.48 4.41
C VAL A 68 -0.92 7.76 4.16
N VAL A 69 -0.75 8.41 3.00
CA VAL A 69 -1.47 9.64 2.66
C VAL A 69 -2.98 9.37 2.56
N ALA A 70 -3.37 8.32 1.85
CA ALA A 70 -4.78 7.98 1.67
C ALA A 70 -5.47 7.63 3.00
N VAL A 71 -4.84 6.80 3.84
CA VAL A 71 -5.36 6.44 5.16
C VAL A 71 -5.45 7.66 6.06
N ALA A 72 -4.48 8.58 6.03
CA ALA A 72 -4.55 9.83 6.78
C ALA A 72 -5.74 10.69 6.33
N VAL A 73 -5.91 10.89 5.01
CA VAL A 73 -7.02 11.65 4.44
C VAL A 73 -8.37 11.02 4.80
N ILE A 74 -8.49 9.70 4.69
CA ILE A 74 -9.72 8.97 5.06
C ILE A 74 -9.97 9.05 6.57
N GLY A 75 -8.92 8.92 7.40
CA GLY A 75 -8.98 9.13 8.84
C GLY A 75 -9.59 10.48 9.20
N TRP A 76 -9.16 11.53 8.49
CA TRP A 76 -9.69 12.88 8.68
C TRP A 76 -11.12 13.06 8.17
N LEU A 77 -11.41 12.63 6.94
CA LEU A 77 -12.72 12.85 6.31
C LEU A 77 -13.83 11.94 6.86
N VAL A 78 -13.56 10.64 6.98
CA VAL A 78 -14.56 9.61 7.32
C VAL A 78 -14.64 9.40 8.83
N PHE A 79 -13.49 9.30 9.49
CA PHE A 79 -13.43 9.00 10.93
C PHE A 79 -13.30 10.25 11.80
N ARG A 80 -13.30 11.45 11.20
CA ARG A 80 -13.15 12.75 11.87
C ARG A 80 -11.96 12.79 12.84
N GLN A 81 -10.89 12.06 12.53
CA GLN A 81 -9.67 12.09 13.31
C GLN A 81 -8.96 13.42 13.08
N SER A 82 -8.59 14.11 14.16
CA SER A 82 -7.78 15.31 14.07
C SER A 82 -6.34 14.94 13.65
N ILE A 83 -5.90 15.43 12.50
CA ILE A 83 -4.49 15.37 12.12
C ILE A 83 -3.77 16.54 12.80
N SER A 84 -2.83 16.24 13.70
CA SER A 84 -2.01 17.29 14.31
C SER A 84 -0.97 17.81 13.32
N LEU A 85 -0.52 19.06 13.49
CA LEU A 85 0.57 19.63 12.66
C LEU A 85 1.82 18.73 12.70
N THR A 86 2.14 18.17 13.87
CA THR A 86 3.25 17.24 14.05
C THR A 86 3.06 15.97 13.22
N GLN A 87 1.86 15.39 13.21
CA GLN A 87 1.55 14.20 12.43
C GLN A 87 1.65 14.47 10.93
N ALA A 88 1.18 15.64 10.47
CA ALA A 88 1.34 16.06 9.08
C ALA A 88 2.82 16.17 8.69
N GLY A 89 3.68 16.70 9.57
CA GLY A 89 5.13 16.76 9.35
C GLY A 89 5.76 15.38 9.15
N PHE A 90 5.36 14.38 9.95
CA PHE A 90 5.84 13.00 9.79
C PHE A 90 5.33 12.32 8.52
N ILE A 91 4.08 12.60 8.10
CA ILE A 91 3.56 12.11 6.82
C ILE A 91 4.43 12.65 5.66
N VAL A 92 4.78 13.94 5.68
CA VAL A 92 5.70 14.53 4.69
C VAL A 92 7.08 13.87 4.74
N LEU A 93 7.63 13.60 5.92
CA LEU A 93 8.92 12.91 6.06
C LEU A 93 8.88 11.49 5.48
N THR A 94 7.77 10.79 5.65
CA THR A 94 7.56 9.44 5.07
C THR A 94 7.52 9.49 3.54
N LEU A 95 6.90 10.54 2.97
CA LEU A 95 6.90 10.79 1.53
C LEU A 95 8.30 11.10 0.99
N ILE A 96 9.09 11.87 1.72
CA ILE A 96 10.50 12.14 1.36
C ILE A 96 11.30 10.83 1.37
N GLY A 97 11.15 10.02 2.43
CA GLY A 97 11.86 8.74 2.54
C GLY A 97 11.50 7.76 1.43
N THR A 98 10.22 7.61 1.12
CA THR A 98 9.76 6.75 0.02
C THR A 98 10.21 7.24 -1.35
N THR A 99 10.19 8.56 -1.59
CA THR A 99 10.72 9.16 -2.82
C THR A 99 12.23 8.97 -2.94
N GLY A 100 12.97 9.13 -1.83
CA GLY A 100 14.40 8.84 -1.78
C GLY A 100 14.70 7.40 -2.17
N LEU A 101 13.93 6.45 -1.61
CA LEU A 101 14.05 5.03 -1.95
C LEU A 101 13.78 4.75 -3.44
N TYR A 102 12.78 5.42 -4.02
CA TYR A 102 12.47 5.34 -5.44
C TYR A 102 13.65 5.82 -6.31
N LEU A 103 14.30 6.92 -5.93
CA LEU A 103 15.43 7.49 -6.66
C LEU A 103 16.73 6.67 -6.52
N THR A 104 16.93 6.00 -5.38
CA THR A 104 18.15 5.23 -5.12
C THR A 104 18.07 3.78 -5.59
N THR A 105 16.89 3.26 -5.92
CA THR A 105 16.71 1.87 -6.37
C THR A 105 16.94 1.78 -7.89
N PRO A 106 18.01 1.11 -8.38
CA PRO A 106 18.29 0.99 -9.80
C PRO A 106 17.20 0.16 -10.52
N TYR A 107 16.72 0.64 -11.66
CA TYR A 107 15.71 -0.05 -12.48
C TYR A 107 16.25 -1.31 -13.19
N ASP A 108 17.56 -1.40 -13.39
CA ASP A 108 18.22 -2.47 -14.17
C ASP A 108 18.16 -3.87 -13.55
N GLU A 109 17.85 -4.01 -12.25
CA GLU A 109 17.63 -5.33 -11.63
C GLU A 109 16.24 -5.92 -11.94
N ALA A 110 15.29 -5.12 -12.44
CA ALA A 110 13.90 -5.51 -12.68
C ALA A 110 13.69 -6.44 -13.88
N GLU A 111 14.60 -6.42 -14.86
CA GLU A 111 14.48 -7.18 -16.10
C GLU A 111 15.18 -8.54 -16.04
N LYS A 112 15.99 -8.81 -15.02
CA LYS A 112 16.55 -10.15 -14.83
C LYS A 112 15.41 -11.09 -14.47
N PRO A 113 15.09 -12.09 -15.32
CA PRO A 113 14.09 -13.09 -14.96
C PRO A 113 14.54 -13.74 -13.64
N GLN A 114 13.64 -13.81 -12.65
CA GLN A 114 13.83 -14.61 -11.43
C GLN A 114 13.92 -16.13 -11.71
N ALA A 115 14.31 -16.54 -12.92
CA ALA A 115 14.18 -17.90 -13.44
C ALA A 115 15.48 -18.73 -13.39
N LEU A 116 16.57 -18.28 -12.73
CA LEU A 116 17.84 -19.03 -12.71
C LEU A 116 18.42 -19.27 -11.31
N THR A 117 17.57 -19.47 -10.30
CA THR A 117 18.03 -19.90 -8.96
C THR A 117 17.12 -20.92 -8.29
N GLU A 118 16.47 -21.78 -9.08
CA GLU A 118 15.98 -23.08 -8.59
C GLU A 118 16.57 -24.17 -9.50
N GLY A 119 17.82 -24.55 -9.21
CA GLY A 119 18.55 -25.66 -9.81
C GLY A 119 19.22 -26.48 -8.73
#